data_AF-A0AAQ4CMG0-F1
#
_entry.id   AF-A0AAQ4CMG0-F1
#
_cell.length_a   1.000
_cell.length_b   1.000
_cell.length_c   1.000
_cell.angle_alpha   90.00
_cell.angle_beta   90.00
_cell.angle_gamma   90.00
#
_symmetry.space_group_name_H-M   'P 1'
#
loop_
_entity.id
_entity.type
_entity.pdbx_description
1 polymer ?
#
loop_
_entity_poly.entity_id
_entity_poly.type
_entity_poly.pdbx_seq_one_letter_code
_entity_poly.pdbx_strand_id
1 'polypeptide(L)' 'MKKFLVRMMCNEPLYYSPATIEFTYVWAENENEAKEDVTDGICIPIDATEVRQ' A
#
# COMPACT_ATOMS: atom_id res chain seq x y z
N MET A 1 17.76 -1.29 -1.78
CA MET A 1 16.47 -1.47 -2.52
C MET A 1 16.02 -2.91 -2.51
N LYS A 2 14.94 -3.19 -1.78
CA LYS A 2 14.24 -4.48 -1.71
C LYS A 2 12.84 -4.33 -2.30
N LYS A 3 12.23 -5.44 -2.73
CA LYS A 3 10.86 -5.44 -3.24
C LYS A 3 9.88 -5.72 -2.10
N PHE A 4 8.88 -4.87 -1.92
CA PHE A 4 7.82 -5.04 -0.95
C PHE A 4 6.47 -5.22 -1.65
N LEU A 5 5.62 -6.10 -1.11
CA LEU A 5 4.20 -6.15 -1.41
C LEU A 5 3.48 -5.33 -0.34
N VAL A 6 2.79 -4.29 -0.74
CA VAL A 6 2.07 -3.38 0.17
C VAL A 6 0.58 -3.61 0.03
N ARG A 7 -0.09 -3.85 1.16
CA ARG A 7 -1.55 -3.96 1.26
C ARG A 7 -2.11 -2.62 1.73
N MET A 8 -3.10 -2.10 1.00
CA MET A 8 -3.69 -0.78 1.25
C MET A 8 -5.20 -0.90 1.43
N MET A 9 -5.76 0.00 2.25
CA MET A 9 -7.20 0.26 2.30
C MET A 9 -7.47 1.56 1.55
N CYS A 10 -8.25 1.47 0.47
CA CYS A 10 -8.59 2.62 -0.37
C CYS A 10 -10.07 2.99 -0.18
N ASN A 11 -10.32 4.27 0.02
CA ASN A 11 -11.68 4.80 0.00
C ASN A 11 -12.12 4.98 -1.45
N GLU A 12 -13.28 4.44 -1.80
CA GLU A 12 -13.84 4.69 -3.11
C GLU A 12 -14.35 6.14 -3.21
N PRO A 13 -14.19 6.82 -4.36
CA PRO A 13 -14.63 8.21 -4.54
C PRO A 13 -16.16 8.38 -4.45
N LEU A 14 -16.92 7.28 -4.47
CA LEU A 14 -18.38 7.29 -4.35
C LEU A 14 -18.80 7.04 -2.89
N TYR A 15 -19.53 8.01 -2.33
CA TYR A 15 -20.00 8.09 -0.93
C TYR A 15 -20.71 6.85 -0.35
N TYR A 16 -21.08 5.87 -1.17
CA TYR A 16 -21.80 4.65 -0.78
C TYR A 16 -21.06 3.35 -1.13
N SER A 17 -19.85 3.44 -1.69
CA SER A 17 -19.08 2.25 -2.02
C SER A 17 -18.24 1.82 -0.81
N PRO A 18 -18.16 0.52 -0.51
CA PRO A 18 -17.29 0.03 0.55
C PRO A 18 -15.83 0.33 0.21
N ALA A 19 -15.01 0.55 1.24
CA ALA A 19 -13.57 0.63 1.06
C ALA A 19 -13.03 -0.67 0.45
N THR A 20 -12.06 -0.56 -0.43
CA THR A 20 -11.42 -1.68 -1.13
C THR A 20 -10.07 -2.00 -0.52
N ILE A 21 -9.67 -3.26 -0.64
CA ILE A 21 -8.31 -3.70 -0.30
C ILE A 21 -7.54 -3.85 -1.61
N GLU A 22 -6.50 -3.05 -1.75
CA GLU A 22 -5.61 -3.07 -2.90
C GLU A 22 -4.21 -3.56 -2.53
N PHE A 23 -3.48 -4.06 -3.53
CA PHE A 23 -2.13 -4.58 -3.39
C PHE A 23 -1.23 -3.99 -4.46
N THR A 24 -0.05 -3.52 -4.07
CA THR A 24 0.95 -3.02 -5.03
C THR A 24 2.35 -3.49 -4.65
N TYR A 25 3.24 -3.54 -5.65
CA TYR A 25 4.65 -3.81 -5.43
C TYR A 25 5.45 -2.51 -5.54
N VAL A 26 6.26 -2.23 -4.52
CA VAL A 26 7.15 -1.06 -4.49
C VAL A 26 8.56 -1.47 -4.11
N TRP A 27 9.53 -0.68 -4.56
CA TRP A 27 10.94 -0.87 -4.23
C TRP A 27 11.34 0.19 -3.20
N ALA A 28 11.82 -0.26 -2.04
CA ALA A 28 12.18 0.59 -0.92
C ALA A 28 13.35 -0.01 -0.12
N GLU A 29 14.00 0.77 0.75
CA GLU A 29 15.04 0.24 1.65
C GLU A 29 14.45 -0.49 2.86
N ASN A 30 13.26 -0.10 3.31
CA ASN A 30 12.59 -0.66 4.48
C ASN A 30 11.06 -0.57 4.40
N GLU A 31 10.38 -1.18 5.36
CA GLU A 31 8.92 -1.24 5.44
C GLU A 31 8.26 0.14 5.52
N ASN A 32 8.84 1.08 6.28
CA ASN A 32 8.25 2.40 6.46
C ASN A 32 8.30 3.20 5.16
N GLU A 33 9.44 3.17 4.46
CA GLU A 33 9.59 3.80 3.15
C GLU A 33 8.62 3.18 2.12
N ALA A 34 8.44 1.85 2.12
CA ALA A 34 7.48 1.19 1.24
C ALA A 34 6.02 1.63 1.50
N LYS A 35 5.66 1.91 2.75
CA LYS A 35 4.33 2.42 3.12
C LYS A 35 4.16 3.88 2.73
N GLU A 36 5.17 4.71 2.98
CA GLU A 36 5.16 6.13 2.62
C GLU A 36 5.01 6.34 1.10
N ASP A 37 5.68 5.51 0.28
CA ASP A 37 5.63 5.60 -1.19
C ASP A 37 4.24 5.42 -1.80
N VAL A 38 3.35 4.70 -1.09
CA VAL A 38 1.99 4.39 -1.55
C VAL A 38 0.89 5.13 -0.78
N THR A 39 1.27 5.96 0.20
CA THR A 39 0.29 6.73 0.98
C THR A 39 -0.19 7.92 0.17
N ASP A 40 -1.50 8.01 -0.05
CA ASP A 40 -2.11 9.18 -0.67
C ASP A 40 -3.40 9.61 0.06
N GLY A 41 -4.13 10.58 -0.50
CA GLY A 41 -5.37 11.09 0.11
C GLY A 41 -6.56 10.13 0.06
N ILE A 42 -6.41 8.97 -0.59
CA ILE A 42 -7.48 8.00 -0.89
C ILE A 42 -7.14 6.63 -0.28
N CYS A 43 -5.88 6.24 -0.33
CA CYS A 43 -5.34 4.94 0.07
C CYS A 43 -4.38 5.07 1.25
N ILE A 44 -4.64 4.25 2.28
CA ILE A 44 -3.80 4.17 3.47
C ILE A 44 -3.14 2.79 3.51
N PRO A 45 -1.81 2.70 3.65
CA PRO A 45 -1.13 1.42 3.77
C PRO A 45 -1.46 0.75 5.11
N ILE A 46 -1.77 -0.55 5.06
CA ILE A 46 -1.99 -1.41 6.23
C ILE A 46 -0.66 -2.07 6.64
N ASP A 47 -0.02 -2.75 5.69
CA ASP A 47 1.25 -3.45 5.89
C ASP A 47 2.07 -3.48 4.60
N ALA A 48 3.38 -3.67 4.78
CA ALA A 48 4.30 -3.93 3.68
C ALA A 48 5.14 -5.16 4.03
N THR A 49 5.21 -6.12 3.12
CA THR A 49 5.92 -7.39 3.32
C THR A 49 7.06 -7.51 2.32
N GLU A 50 8.29 -7.72 2.80
CA GLU A 50 9.46 -7.97 1.94
C GLU A 50 9.25 -9.27 1.15
N VAL A 51 9.34 -9.18 -0.18
CA VAL A 51 9.23 -10.32 -1.09
C VAL A 51 10.61 -10.95 -1.20
N ARG A 52 10.79 -12.13 -0.58
CA ARG A 52 12.00 -12.94 -0.76
C ARG A 52 11.91 -13.65 -2.11
N GLN A 53 12.82 -13.30 -3.03
CA GLN A 53 13.03 -14.01 -4.30
C GLN A 53 14.06 -15.12 -4.13
#